data_AF-A0A4Q5W9H1-F1
#
_entry.id   AF-A0A4Q5W9H1-F1
#
_cell.length_a   1.000
_cell.length_b   1.000
_cell.length_c   1.000
_cell.angle_alpha   90.00
_cell.angle_beta   90.00
_cell.angle_gamma   90.00
#
_symmetry.space_group_name_H-M   'P 1'
#
loop_
_entity.id
_entity.type
_entity.pdbx_description
1 polymer ?
#
loop_
_entity_poly.entity_id
_entity_poly.type
_entity_poly.pdbx_seq_one_letter_code
_entity_poly.pdbx_strand_id
1 'polypeptide(L)'
;MPFQTSISLPGLALATDAGNLIQETEQQVPGSVHYSIRRYLRPDGWAREDVGMLHYEPASSEGGGSLQLYFCLTGNTYCARKGKDCDNCSVHKDGPCPDRTESLDMLQFSFTPSFLGQFARGLNESRHITESVLTFKHTRTFSKTVPLCNKTRTALEALLNHSYTESLANIFVNAQVQLLLLQSLSCLLGEKEPEVFECRFLA
;
A
#
# COMPACT_ATOMS: atom_id res chain seq x y z
N MET A 1 -14.93 -8.19 -27.76
CA MET A 1 -14.43 -8.98 -26.61
C MET A 1 -13.26 -8.20 -26.03
N PRO A 2 -13.46 -7.37 -24.99
CA PRO A 2 -12.36 -6.63 -24.40
C PRO A 2 -11.73 -7.48 -23.28
N PHE A 3 -10.41 -7.49 -23.28
CA PHE A 3 -9.55 -8.10 -22.28
C PHE A 3 -9.79 -7.44 -20.92
N GLN A 4 -10.22 -8.24 -19.92
CA GLN A 4 -10.23 -7.84 -18.51
C GLN A 4 -8.82 -8.07 -17.95
N THR A 5 -8.11 -6.98 -17.64
CA THR A 5 -6.86 -7.03 -16.88
C THR A 5 -7.21 -6.77 -15.42
N SER A 6 -7.69 -7.80 -14.72
CA SER A 6 -7.90 -7.76 -13.28
C SER A 6 -6.53 -7.58 -12.60
N ILE A 7 -6.27 -6.40 -12.05
CA ILE A 7 -5.12 -6.21 -11.15
C ILE A 7 -5.51 -6.85 -9.82
N SER A 8 -5.26 -8.15 -9.68
CA SER A 8 -5.40 -8.82 -8.39
C SER A 8 -4.22 -8.42 -7.50
N LEU A 9 -4.50 -7.69 -6.43
CA LEU A 9 -3.71 -7.86 -5.22
C LEU A 9 -3.66 -9.37 -4.92
N PRO A 10 -2.48 -9.97 -4.72
CA PRO A 10 -2.40 -11.36 -4.31
C PRO A 10 -3.10 -11.53 -2.95
N GLY A 11 -4.35 -12.01 -2.98
CA GLY A 11 -5.21 -12.20 -1.80
C GLY A 11 -6.37 -11.20 -1.60
N LEU A 12 -6.48 -10.13 -2.40
CA LEU A 12 -7.66 -9.25 -2.39
C LEU A 12 -8.17 -9.03 -3.82
N ALA A 13 -9.07 -9.89 -4.28
CA ALA A 13 -9.93 -9.57 -5.41
C ALA A 13 -10.88 -8.44 -4.99
N LEU A 14 -10.43 -7.19 -5.13
CA LEU A 14 -11.34 -6.06 -5.14
C LEU A 14 -12.02 -6.07 -6.50
N ALA A 15 -13.26 -6.55 -6.53
CA ALA A 15 -14.18 -6.38 -7.64
C ALA A 15 -14.57 -4.89 -7.76
N THR A 16 -13.61 -4.04 -8.08
CA THR A 16 -13.81 -2.60 -8.30
C THR A 16 -13.32 -2.25 -9.70
N ASP A 17 -13.87 -2.93 -10.70
CA ASP A 17 -13.69 -2.54 -12.10
C ASP A 17 -14.84 -1.63 -12.57
N ALA A 18 -14.42 -0.53 -13.19
CA ALA A 18 -15.13 0.35 -14.14
C ALA A 18 -16.12 1.44 -13.67
N GLY A 19 -16.59 1.50 -12.41
CA GLY A 19 -17.62 2.51 -12.03
C GLY A 19 -17.28 3.48 -10.89
N ASN A 20 -16.37 3.09 -10.00
CA ASN A 20 -16.26 3.71 -8.67
C ASN A 20 -14.92 4.40 -8.39
N LEU A 21 -13.98 4.41 -9.35
CA LEU A 21 -12.70 5.09 -9.18
C LEU A 21 -12.90 6.61 -9.22
N ILE A 22 -12.55 7.29 -8.12
CA ILE A 22 -12.68 8.74 -7.95
C ILE A 22 -11.39 9.43 -8.37
N GLN A 23 -10.26 8.89 -7.93
CA GLN A 23 -8.96 9.49 -8.13
C GLN A 23 -7.91 8.38 -8.22
N GLU A 24 -7.00 8.54 -9.18
CA GLU A 24 -5.80 7.73 -9.29
C GLU A 24 -4.59 8.64 -9.32
N THR A 25 -3.51 8.22 -8.67
CA THR A 25 -2.23 8.89 -8.70
C THR A 25 -1.16 7.82 -8.77
N GLU A 26 -0.39 7.85 -9.85
CA GLU A 26 0.73 6.95 -10.06
C GLU A 26 1.98 7.79 -10.23
N GLN A 27 3.01 7.46 -9.47
CA GLN A 27 4.28 8.18 -9.51
C GLN A 27 5.44 7.22 -9.32
N GLN A 28 6.56 7.58 -9.94
CA GLN A 28 7.83 6.89 -9.78
C GLN A 28 8.82 7.84 -9.15
N VAL A 29 9.32 7.48 -7.97
CA VAL A 29 10.42 8.20 -7.34
C VAL A 29 11.73 7.54 -7.80
N PRO A 30 12.61 8.28 -8.51
CA PRO A 30 13.80 7.69 -9.12
C PRO A 30 14.68 6.95 -8.11
N GLY A 31 14.99 5.69 -8.42
CA GLY A 31 15.89 4.84 -7.63
C GLY A 31 15.35 4.35 -6.29
N SER A 32 14.09 4.63 -5.94
CA SER A 32 13.47 4.21 -4.69
C SER A 32 12.26 3.31 -4.88
N VAL A 33 11.13 3.90 -5.24
CA VAL A 33 9.82 3.26 -5.20
C VAL A 33 8.95 3.74 -6.37
N HIS A 34 8.19 2.82 -6.93
CA HIS A 34 7.05 3.14 -7.76
C HIS A 34 5.79 2.96 -6.90
N TYR A 35 4.90 3.95 -6.88
CA TYR A 35 3.70 3.85 -6.06
C TYR A 35 2.45 4.30 -6.81
N SER A 36 1.33 3.67 -6.46
CA SER A 36 0.01 3.98 -6.97
C SER A 36 -0.96 4.15 -5.80
N ILE A 37 -1.76 5.20 -5.86
CA ILE A 37 -2.84 5.49 -4.92
C ILE A 37 -4.11 5.55 -5.74
N ARG A 38 -5.06 4.68 -5.40
CA ARG A 38 -6.37 4.61 -6.04
C ARG A 38 -7.44 4.79 -4.99
N ARG A 39 -8.29 5.78 -5.21
CA ARG A 39 -9.41 6.11 -4.35
C ARG A 39 -10.70 5.69 -5.03
N TYR A 40 -11.48 4.86 -4.36
CA TYR A 40 -12.77 4.37 -4.82
C TYR A 40 -13.91 4.90 -3.96
N LEU A 41 -15.10 5.05 -4.53
CA LEU A 41 -16.34 5.20 -3.77
C LEU A 41 -16.53 3.95 -2.91
N ARG A 42 -16.85 4.14 -1.64
CA ARG A 42 -17.12 3.02 -0.75
C ARG A 42 -18.37 2.28 -1.23
N PRO A 43 -18.30 0.97 -1.52
CA PRO A 43 -19.48 0.18 -1.87
C PRO A 43 -20.42 0.02 -0.67
N ASP A 44 -21.71 -0.04 -0.92
CA ASP A 44 -22.72 -0.33 0.11
C ASP A 44 -22.44 -1.68 0.78
N GLY A 45 -22.50 -1.71 2.11
CA GLY A 45 -22.25 -2.93 2.90
C GLY A 45 -20.76 -3.27 3.11
N TRP A 46 -19.82 -2.43 2.67
CA TRP A 46 -18.40 -2.64 2.94
C TRP A 46 -18.05 -2.36 4.40
N ALA A 47 -17.91 -3.42 5.21
CA ALA A 47 -17.62 -3.35 6.64
C ALA A 47 -16.19 -3.75 7.03
N ARG A 48 -15.24 -3.81 6.08
CA ARG A 48 -13.86 -4.24 6.39
C ARG A 48 -13.08 -3.16 7.14
N GLU A 49 -12.23 -3.62 8.05
CA GLU A 49 -11.21 -2.82 8.72
C GLU A 49 -10.04 -2.54 7.75
N ASP A 50 -9.21 -1.55 8.11
CA ASP A 50 -7.98 -1.27 7.36
C ASP A 50 -7.11 -2.54 7.29
N VAL A 51 -6.57 -2.84 6.11
CA VAL A 51 -5.69 -4.00 5.92
C VAL A 51 -4.40 -3.61 5.24
N GLY A 52 -3.28 -4.10 5.77
CA GLY A 52 -1.95 -3.96 5.21
C GLY A 52 -1.42 -5.31 4.79
N MET A 53 -0.65 -5.38 3.71
CA MET A 53 -0.05 -6.61 3.23
C MET A 53 1.33 -6.34 2.63
N LEU A 54 2.30 -7.14 3.03
CA LEU A 54 3.60 -7.26 2.39
C LEU A 54 3.58 -8.47 1.47
N HIS A 55 3.90 -8.25 0.21
CA HIS A 55 4.00 -9.30 -0.78
C HIS A 55 5.42 -9.37 -1.34
N TYR A 56 5.99 -10.57 -1.36
CA TYR A 56 7.32 -10.84 -1.89
C TYR A 56 7.24 -11.88 -3.00
N GLU A 57 7.90 -11.57 -4.11
CA GLU A 57 8.16 -12.49 -5.20
C GLU A 57 9.67 -12.64 -5.41
N PRO A 58 10.18 -13.89 -5.49
CA PRO A 58 11.59 -14.15 -5.73
C PRO A 58 12.01 -13.69 -7.13
N ALA A 59 13.30 -13.40 -7.30
CA ALA A 59 13.86 -13.17 -8.62
C ALA A 59 13.74 -14.44 -9.48
N SER A 60 13.28 -14.29 -10.72
CA SER A 60 13.13 -15.38 -11.67
C SER A 60 14.20 -15.29 -12.77
N SER A 61 14.28 -16.31 -13.64
CA SER A 61 15.18 -16.29 -14.79
C SER A 61 14.79 -15.25 -15.86
N GLU A 62 13.51 -14.84 -15.87
CA GLU A 62 12.95 -13.93 -16.88
C GLU A 62 12.65 -12.52 -16.34
N GLY A 63 12.81 -12.28 -15.03
CA GLY A 63 12.53 -11.00 -14.38
C GLY A 63 13.22 -10.82 -13.02
N GLY A 64 13.32 -9.56 -12.58
CA GLY A 64 13.84 -9.23 -11.25
C GLY A 64 12.85 -9.61 -10.14
N GLY A 65 13.35 -9.82 -8.91
CA GLY A 65 12.48 -10.03 -7.76
C GLY A 65 11.68 -8.78 -7.41
N SER A 66 10.54 -8.97 -6.76
CA SER A 66 9.59 -7.90 -6.41
C SER A 66 9.26 -7.92 -4.93
N LEU A 67 9.30 -6.76 -4.29
CA LEU A 67 8.78 -6.56 -2.93
C LEU A 67 7.79 -5.42 -2.99
N GLN A 68 6.57 -5.69 -2.52
CA GLN A 68 5.45 -4.76 -2.61
C GLN A 68 4.75 -4.63 -1.27
N LEU A 69 4.30 -3.41 -0.97
CA LEU A 69 3.39 -3.13 0.11
C LEU A 69 2.06 -2.68 -0.43
N TYR A 70 1.01 -3.18 0.20
CA TYR A 70 -0.36 -2.87 -0.13
C TYR A 70 -1.08 -2.45 1.13
N PHE A 71 -1.84 -1.36 1.03
CA PHE A 71 -2.68 -0.88 2.11
C PHE A 71 -4.06 -0.55 1.57
N CYS A 72 -5.07 -0.92 2.31
CA CYS A 72 -6.46 -0.60 2.04
C CYS A 72 -7.00 0.11 3.28
N LEU A 73 -7.34 1.39 3.14
CA LEU A 73 -7.84 2.24 4.21
C LEU A 73 -9.33 2.52 4.02
N THR A 74 -10.10 2.35 5.08
CA THR A 74 -11.51 2.68 5.16
C THR A 74 -11.76 3.90 6.03
N GLY A 75 -12.86 4.61 5.75
CA GLY A 75 -13.32 5.73 6.56
C GLY A 75 -12.70 7.09 6.21
N ASN A 76 -11.88 7.17 5.15
CA ASN A 76 -11.50 8.47 4.61
C ASN A 76 -12.71 9.12 3.94
N THR A 77 -12.84 10.42 4.17
CA THR A 77 -13.85 11.25 3.51
C THR A 77 -13.18 11.95 2.35
N TYR A 78 -13.69 11.72 1.13
CA TYR A 78 -13.32 12.53 -0.02
C TYR A 78 -14.13 13.82 -0.03
N CYS A 79 -13.44 14.95 -0.18
CA CYS A 79 -14.03 16.26 -0.46
C CYS A 79 -13.69 16.64 -1.90
N ALA A 80 -14.69 16.77 -2.78
CA ALA A 80 -14.46 17.09 -4.20
C ALA A 80 -13.77 18.46 -4.43
N ARG A 81 -13.81 19.37 -3.44
CA ARG A 81 -13.10 20.65 -3.49
C ARG A 81 -11.68 20.52 -2.93
N LYS A 82 -10.69 20.68 -3.80
CA LYS A 82 -9.28 20.82 -3.40
C LYS A 82 -9.11 22.00 -2.43
N GLY A 83 -8.47 21.76 -1.28
CA GLY A 83 -7.99 22.82 -0.37
C GLY A 83 -9.00 23.33 0.66
N LYS A 84 -10.10 22.61 0.94
CA LYS A 84 -11.00 22.90 2.07
C LYS A 84 -11.27 21.63 2.87
N ASP A 85 -11.21 21.74 4.20
CA ASP A 85 -11.79 20.74 5.09
C ASP A 85 -13.28 20.59 4.77
N CYS A 86 -13.76 19.34 4.70
CA CYS A 86 -15.18 19.03 4.66
C CYS A 86 -15.95 19.55 5.89
N ASP A 87 -15.24 20.05 6.91
CA ASP A 87 -15.80 20.54 8.17
C ASP A 87 -16.70 21.76 8.00
N ASN A 88 -16.49 22.59 6.97
CA ASN A 88 -17.33 23.75 6.67
C ASN A 88 -18.27 23.48 5.50
N CYS A 89 -19.24 22.58 5.71
CA CYS A 89 -20.33 22.38 4.77
C CYS A 89 -21.19 23.66 4.71
N SER A 90 -21.01 24.47 3.67
CA SER A 90 -21.74 25.74 3.50
C SER A 90 -23.24 25.56 3.21
N VAL A 91 -23.67 24.33 2.94
CA VAL A 91 -25.02 24.02 2.44
C VAL A 91 -25.95 23.51 3.56
N HIS A 92 -25.43 22.73 4.52
CA HIS A 92 -26.17 22.30 5.70
C HIS A 92 -25.24 22.17 6.91
N LYS A 93 -25.46 22.98 7.96
CA LYS A 93 -24.70 22.89 9.22
C LYS A 93 -25.03 21.63 10.04
N ASP A 94 -26.23 21.08 9.85
CA ASP A 94 -26.76 19.97 10.66
C ASP A 94 -27.25 18.77 9.81
N GLY A 95 -26.87 18.68 8.52
CA GLY A 95 -27.33 17.64 7.59
C GLY A 95 -26.20 16.86 6.91
N PRO A 96 -26.49 15.75 6.21
CA PRO A 96 -25.49 15.00 5.44
C PRO A 96 -24.89 15.92 4.38
N CYS A 97 -23.59 16.20 4.45
CA CYS A 97 -22.94 17.05 3.47
C CYS A 97 -22.79 16.27 2.15
N PRO A 98 -23.41 16.72 1.03
CA PRO A 98 -23.31 16.01 -0.25
C PRO A 98 -21.88 15.99 -0.81
N ASP A 99 -21.00 16.88 -0.33
CA ASP A 99 -19.57 16.93 -0.69
C ASP A 99 -18.72 15.90 0.10
N ARG A 100 -19.31 15.20 1.08
CA ARG A 100 -18.64 14.22 1.94
C ARG A 100 -19.02 12.82 1.46
N THR A 101 -18.13 12.21 0.69
CA THR A 101 -18.34 10.83 0.23
C THR A 101 -17.33 9.91 0.89
N GLU A 102 -17.83 8.82 1.48
CA GLU A 102 -16.96 7.80 2.04
C GLU A 102 -16.17 7.13 0.91
N SER A 103 -14.86 7.03 1.11
CA SER A 103 -13.96 6.44 0.13
C SER A 103 -13.17 5.28 0.70
N LEU A 104 -12.77 4.39 -0.20
CA LEU A 104 -11.81 3.33 0.01
C LEU A 104 -10.50 3.73 -0.68
N ASP A 105 -9.42 3.81 0.09
CA ASP A 105 -8.10 4.16 -0.45
C ASP A 105 -7.23 2.91 -0.54
N MET A 106 -6.81 2.57 -1.75
CA MET A 106 -5.88 1.50 -2.03
C MET A 106 -4.52 2.11 -2.39
N LEU A 107 -3.51 1.84 -1.57
CA LEU A 107 -2.14 2.26 -1.77
C LEU A 107 -1.28 1.05 -2.11
N GLN A 108 -0.49 1.16 -3.16
CA GLN A 108 0.48 0.17 -3.59
C GLN A 108 1.85 0.83 -3.68
N PHE A 109 2.86 0.19 -3.08
CA PHE A 109 4.25 0.59 -3.15
C PHE A 109 5.08 -0.58 -3.66
N SER A 110 5.75 -0.41 -4.79
CA SER A 110 6.68 -1.37 -5.37
C SER A 110 8.10 -0.84 -5.25
N PHE A 111 8.93 -1.57 -4.50
CA PHE A 111 10.28 -1.14 -4.17
C PHE A 111 11.28 -1.62 -5.22
N THR A 112 12.21 -0.74 -5.58
CA THR A 112 13.30 -1.12 -6.49
C THR A 112 14.37 -1.94 -5.76
N PRO A 113 15.02 -2.92 -6.41
CA PRO A 113 16.11 -3.68 -5.79
C PRO A 113 17.29 -2.81 -5.32
N SER A 114 17.62 -1.75 -6.06
CA SER A 114 18.65 -0.79 -5.67
C SER A 114 18.34 -0.05 -4.37
N PHE A 115 17.06 0.19 -4.10
CA PHE A 115 16.61 0.81 -2.86
C PHE A 115 16.69 -0.15 -1.68
N LEU A 116 16.16 -1.37 -1.86
CA LEU A 116 16.15 -2.40 -0.82
C LEU A 116 17.55 -2.84 -0.41
N GLY A 117 18.47 -2.94 -1.38
CA GLY A 117 19.85 -3.33 -1.15
C GLY A 117 20.62 -2.39 -0.21
N GLN A 118 20.18 -1.13 -0.06
CA GLN A 118 20.78 -0.19 0.89
C GLN A 118 20.49 -0.56 2.34
N PHE A 119 19.36 -1.22 2.60
CA PHE A 119 18.92 -1.63 3.93
C PHE A 119 19.34 -3.05 4.31
N ALA A 120 19.81 -3.85 3.34
CA ALA A 120 20.36 -5.17 3.60
C ALA A 120 21.71 -5.12 4.33
N ARG A 121 22.49 -4.04 4.11
CA ARG A 121 23.82 -3.87 4.71
C ARG A 121 23.69 -3.46 6.18
N GLY A 122 24.15 -4.31 7.10
CA GLY A 122 24.16 -4.03 8.54
C GLY A 122 23.08 -4.73 9.37
N LEU A 123 22.32 -5.66 8.77
CA LEU A 123 21.50 -6.59 9.54
C LEU A 123 22.41 -7.65 10.18
N ASN A 124 22.32 -7.83 11.51
CA ASN A 124 23.08 -8.86 12.23
C ASN A 124 22.64 -10.28 11.79
N GLU A 125 23.52 -11.27 11.94
CA GLU A 125 23.31 -12.68 11.54
C GLU A 125 21.99 -13.31 12.04
N SER A 126 21.39 -12.78 13.10
CA SER A 126 20.08 -13.19 13.64
C SER A 126 18.87 -12.80 12.78
N ARG A 127 19.05 -12.07 11.66
CA ARG A 127 17.98 -11.56 10.78
C ARG A 127 18.05 -12.10 9.35
N HIS A 128 18.47 -13.36 9.22
CA HIS A 128 18.75 -14.01 7.94
C HIS A 128 17.58 -13.95 6.93
N ILE A 129 16.33 -14.02 7.40
CA ILE A 129 15.16 -13.95 6.50
C ILE A 129 14.94 -12.56 5.90
N THR A 130 15.08 -11.50 6.71
CA THR A 130 14.86 -10.12 6.24
C THR A 130 15.95 -9.70 5.26
N GLU A 131 17.21 -10.04 5.54
CA GLU A 131 18.31 -9.81 4.60
C GLU A 131 18.08 -10.58 3.29
N SER A 132 17.67 -11.85 3.39
CA SER A 132 17.39 -12.70 2.22
C SER A 132 16.25 -12.15 1.36
N VAL A 133 15.20 -11.60 1.98
CA VAL A 133 14.08 -10.93 1.26
C VAL A 133 14.56 -9.63 0.60
N LEU A 134 15.28 -8.77 1.32
CA LEU A 134 15.76 -7.48 0.78
C LEU A 134 16.79 -7.63 -0.35
N THR A 135 17.50 -8.77 -0.38
CA THR A 135 18.48 -9.11 -1.41
C THR A 135 17.94 -10.07 -2.48
N PHE A 136 16.64 -10.39 -2.43
CA PHE A 136 15.97 -11.33 -3.34
C PHE A 136 16.59 -12.73 -3.41
N LYS A 137 17.23 -13.18 -2.32
CA LYS A 137 17.75 -14.54 -2.16
C LYS A 137 16.72 -15.52 -1.61
N HIS A 138 15.62 -15.03 -1.06
CA HIS A 138 14.55 -15.89 -0.55
C HIS A 138 13.84 -16.54 -1.75
N THR A 139 13.61 -17.85 -1.71
CA THR A 139 13.19 -18.63 -2.90
C THR A 139 11.68 -18.80 -3.01
N ARG A 140 10.91 -18.44 -1.99
CA ARG A 140 9.47 -18.64 -1.95
C ARG A 140 8.72 -17.32 -2.05
N THR A 141 7.66 -17.31 -2.85
CA THR A 141 6.67 -16.23 -2.83
C THR A 141 5.88 -16.30 -1.52
N PHE A 142 5.62 -15.15 -0.90
CA PHE A 142 4.72 -15.10 0.26
C PHE A 142 3.98 -13.77 0.33
N SER A 143 2.83 -13.80 0.98
CA SER A 143 2.09 -12.61 1.42
C SER A 143 1.93 -12.66 2.93
N LYS A 144 2.17 -11.55 3.60
CA LYS A 144 1.99 -11.43 5.04
C LYS A 144 1.20 -10.18 5.38
N THR A 145 0.18 -10.33 6.22
CA THR A 145 -0.59 -9.20 6.74
C THR A 145 0.30 -8.33 7.61
N VAL A 146 0.25 -7.02 7.37
CA VAL A 146 0.95 -6.00 8.15
C VAL A 146 -0.09 -5.34 9.06
N PRO A 147 0.03 -5.46 10.40
CA PRO A 147 -0.87 -4.75 11.31
C PRO A 147 -0.70 -3.25 11.13
N LEU A 148 -1.80 -2.55 10.85
CA LEU A 148 -1.83 -1.09 10.82
C LEU A 148 -1.89 -0.57 12.25
N CYS A 149 -0.77 -0.02 12.72
CA CYS A 149 -0.77 0.78 13.94
C CYS A 149 -1.08 2.25 13.60
N ASN A 150 -1.42 3.05 14.63
CA ASN A 150 -1.70 4.48 14.46
C ASN A 150 -0.60 5.21 13.68
N LYS A 151 0.68 4.85 13.88
CA LYS A 151 1.81 5.49 13.17
C LYS A 151 1.79 5.19 11.67
N THR A 152 1.49 3.95 11.30
CA THR A 152 1.37 3.52 9.90
C THR A 152 0.19 4.22 9.24
N ARG A 153 -0.95 4.27 9.93
CA ARG A 153 -2.14 4.98 9.46
C ARG A 153 -1.86 6.47 9.23
N THR A 154 -1.23 7.15 10.18
CA THR A 154 -0.85 8.56 10.02
C THR A 154 0.09 8.78 8.83
N ALA A 155 1.07 7.89 8.61
CA ALA A 155 1.97 8.00 7.46
C ALA A 155 1.22 7.85 6.12
N LEU A 156 0.28 6.91 6.04
CA LEU A 156 -0.55 6.70 4.86
C LEU A 156 -1.52 7.88 4.62
N GLU A 157 -2.16 8.40 5.67
CA GLU A 157 -3.02 9.59 5.59
C GLU A 157 -2.23 10.83 5.13
N ALA A 158 -0.98 10.97 5.59
CA ALA A 158 -0.10 12.06 5.15
C ALA A 158 0.29 11.91 3.67
N LEU A 159 0.48 10.68 3.17
CA LEU A 159 0.70 10.40 1.75
C LEU A 159 -0.54 10.72 0.89
N LEU A 160 -1.75 10.52 1.43
CA LEU A 160 -2.99 10.83 0.72
C LEU A 160 -3.26 12.34 0.60
N ASN A 161 -2.83 13.12 1.58
CA ASN A 161 -3.29 14.51 1.76
C ASN A 161 -2.19 15.58 1.68
N HIS A 162 -0.93 15.21 1.37
CA HIS A 162 0.13 16.22 1.26
C HIS A 162 -0.07 17.16 0.06
N SER A 163 0.36 18.40 0.22
CA SER A 163 0.33 19.43 -0.83
C SER A 163 1.72 19.75 -1.42
N TYR A 164 2.75 19.02 -0.99
CA TYR A 164 4.11 19.18 -1.52
C TYR A 164 4.18 18.91 -3.01
N THR A 165 5.01 19.68 -3.71
CA THR A 165 5.26 19.57 -5.15
C THR A 165 6.74 19.36 -5.44
N GLU A 166 7.05 18.94 -6.67
CA GLU A 166 8.40 18.83 -7.21
C GLU A 166 9.38 18.04 -6.31
N SER A 167 10.56 18.60 -6.05
CA SER A 167 11.61 17.96 -5.26
C SER A 167 11.20 17.70 -3.81
N LEU A 168 10.39 18.59 -3.22
CA LEU A 168 9.92 18.42 -1.85
C LEU A 168 8.93 17.26 -1.73
N ALA A 169 8.07 17.06 -2.74
CA ALA A 169 7.21 15.88 -2.82
C ALA A 169 8.04 14.60 -2.82
N ASN A 170 9.11 14.54 -3.62
CA ASN A 170 9.98 13.38 -3.68
C ASN A 170 10.67 13.08 -2.34
N ILE A 171 11.14 14.11 -1.63
CA ILE A 171 11.75 13.97 -0.30
C ILE A 171 10.71 13.43 0.69
N PHE A 172 9.54 14.04 0.72
CA PHE A 172 8.46 13.66 1.63
C PHE A 172 8.01 12.21 1.38
N VAL A 173 7.69 11.86 0.13
CA VAL A 173 7.24 10.52 -0.25
C VAL A 173 8.31 9.48 0.09
N ASN A 174 9.58 9.73 -0.24
CA ASN A 174 10.67 8.82 0.11
C ASN A 174 10.76 8.58 1.61
N ALA A 175 10.65 9.63 2.43
CA ALA A 175 10.71 9.50 3.88
C ALA A 175 9.55 8.66 4.44
N GLN A 176 8.32 8.92 3.98
CA GLN A 176 7.14 8.15 4.41
C GLN A 176 7.25 6.68 3.98
N VAL A 177 7.69 6.42 2.74
CA VAL A 177 7.83 5.06 2.21
C VAL A 177 8.93 4.27 2.94
N GLN A 178 10.06 4.91 3.29
CA GLN A 178 11.10 4.27 4.11
C GLN A 178 10.56 3.88 5.49
N LEU A 179 9.76 4.76 6.10
CA LEU A 179 9.12 4.48 7.39
C LEU A 179 8.15 3.30 7.28
N LEU A 180 7.30 3.26 6.25
CA LEU A 180 6.36 2.18 5.99
C LEU A 180 7.07 0.84 5.75
N LEU A 181 8.17 0.85 4.97
CA LEU A 181 8.99 -0.34 4.76
C LEU A 181 9.57 -0.85 6.08
N LEU A 182 10.21 0.02 6.87
CA LEU A 182 10.82 -0.35 8.14
C LEU A 182 9.79 -0.97 9.11
N GLN A 183 8.60 -0.36 9.21
CA GLN A 183 7.51 -0.88 10.03
C GLN A 183 7.04 -2.25 9.54
N SER A 184 6.87 -2.43 8.23
CA SER A 184 6.41 -3.69 7.65
C SER A 184 7.43 -4.83 7.80
N LEU A 185 8.72 -4.53 7.70
CA LEU A 185 9.79 -5.50 7.92
C LEU A 185 9.89 -5.92 9.39
N SER A 186 9.51 -5.06 10.34
CA SER A 186 9.46 -5.45 11.76
C SER A 186 8.49 -6.60 12.01
N CYS A 187 7.44 -6.74 11.20
CA CYS A 187 6.52 -7.87 11.24
C CYS A 187 7.17 -9.17 10.75
N LEU A 188 8.07 -9.10 9.76
CA LEU A 188 8.86 -10.27 9.33
C LEU A 188 9.86 -10.73 10.40
N LEU A 189 10.37 -9.80 11.22
CA LEU A 189 11.36 -10.07 12.26
C LEU A 189 10.80 -10.75 13.51
N GLY A 190 9.48 -10.67 13.74
CA GLY A 190 8.82 -11.19 14.94
C GLY A 190 8.30 -12.63 14.85
N GLU A 191 8.18 -13.20 13.66
CA GLU A 191 7.61 -14.54 13.46
C GLU A 191 8.68 -15.52 13.00
N LYS A 192 8.70 -16.72 13.60
CA LYS A 192 9.34 -17.90 13.01
C LYS A 192 8.72 -18.12 11.62
N GLU A 193 9.49 -18.71 10.70
CA GLU A 193 9.16 -18.87 9.26
C GLU A 193 7.65 -18.88 8.95
N PRO A 194 7.20 -18.10 7.95
CA PRO A 194 5.78 -18.04 7.61
C PRO A 194 5.26 -19.46 7.33
N GLU A 195 4.26 -19.90 8.10
CA GLU A 195 3.50 -21.08 7.75
C GLU A 195 2.89 -20.83 6.37
N VAL A 196 3.28 -21.66 5.41
CA VAL A 196 2.75 -21.62 4.05
C VAL A 196 1.25 -21.83 4.16
N PHE A 197 0.46 -20.77 3.99
CA PHE A 197 -0.98 -20.90 3.79
C PHE A 197 -1.21 -21.49 2.40
N GLU A 198 -1.10 -22.82 2.28
CA GLU A 198 -1.71 -23.54 1.18
C GLU A 198 -3.23 -23.37 1.29
N CYS A 199 -3.82 -22.54 0.43
CA CYS A 199 -5.28 -22.45 0.31
C CYS A 199 -5.84 -23.84 -0.06
N ARG A 200 -6.38 -24.56 0.93
CA ARG A 200 -7.04 -25.87 0.77
C ARG A 200 -8.36 -25.87 -0.05
N PHE A 201 -8.60 -24.84 -0.87
CA PHE A 201 -9.79 -24.74 -1.73
C PHE A 201 -9.49 -24.83 -3.23
N LEU A 202 -8.22 -25.00 -3.63
CA LEU A 202 -7.81 -25.22 -5.03
C LEU A 202 -7.00 -26.52 -5.22
N ALA A 203 -7.20 -27.50 -4.33
CA ALA A 203 -6.71 -28.87 -4.50
C ALA A 203 -7.88 -29.82 -4.75
#